data_AF-A0A965U819-F1
#
_entry.id   AF-A0A965U819-F1
#
_cell.length_a   1.000
_cell.length_b   1.000
_cell.length_c   1.000
_cell.angle_alpha   90.00
_cell.angle_beta   90.00
_cell.angle_gamma   90.00
#
_symmetry.space_group_name_H-M   'P 1'
#
loop_
_entity.id
_entity.type
_entity.pdbx_description
1 polymer ?
#
loop_
_entity_poly.entity_id
_entity_poly.type
_entity_poly.pdbx_seq_one_letter_code
_entity_poly.pdbx_strand_id
1 'polypeptide(L)'
;EQRLDALTYNALKNVMGTLAQKDIINYEDGAARNNIYAGIAANVSAIAQNYGIHVVDVKIKRFDLPEANEQAVYARMISERNQIAEKYAADGQFEASIIRNDVDKQVNILVSNARAEAAKLEAEGEQEYMRLLAEAYDSAEKKDFYEFTLSLDALKNSLLGGEKTIILGKDSALARALLNP
;
A
#
# COMPACT_ATOMS: atom_id res chain seq x y z
N GLU A 1 -3.79 -53.95 -44.46
CA GLU A 1 -3.25 -52.99 -43.48
C GLU A 1 -2.87 -51.64 -44.09
N GLN A 2 -2.00 -51.58 -45.12
CA GLN A 2 -1.56 -50.31 -45.73
C GLN A 2 -2.68 -49.34 -46.17
N ARG A 3 -3.82 -49.86 -46.67
CA ARG A 3 -4.98 -49.02 -47.07
C ARG A 3 -5.72 -48.41 -45.87
N LEU A 4 -5.80 -49.12 -44.75
CA LEU A 4 -6.43 -48.63 -43.53
C LEU A 4 -5.53 -47.58 -42.86
N ASP A 5 -4.23 -47.82 -42.87
CA ASP A 5 -3.22 -46.87 -42.37
C ASP A 5 -3.29 -45.54 -43.14
N ALA A 6 -3.27 -45.59 -44.48
CA ALA A 6 -3.43 -44.41 -45.32
C ALA A 6 -4.75 -43.66 -45.08
N LEU A 7 -5.84 -44.40 -44.82
CA LEU A 7 -7.14 -43.83 -44.51
C LEU A 7 -7.13 -43.10 -43.15
N THR A 8 -6.61 -43.76 -42.11
CA THR A 8 -6.50 -43.19 -40.76
C THR A 8 -5.60 -41.96 -40.75
N TYR A 9 -4.50 -41.98 -41.49
CA TYR A 9 -3.58 -40.86 -41.60
C TYR A 9 -4.22 -39.64 -42.27
N ASN A 10 -4.97 -39.84 -43.36
CA ASN A 10 -5.66 -38.73 -44.03
C ASN A 10 -6.79 -38.14 -43.16
N ALA A 11 -7.57 -38.98 -42.49
CA ALA A 11 -8.61 -38.52 -41.55
C ALA A 11 -8.00 -37.73 -40.39
N LEU A 12 -6.92 -38.26 -39.79
CA LEU A 12 -6.17 -37.58 -38.74
C LEU A 12 -5.62 -36.23 -39.21
N LYS A 13 -4.99 -36.18 -40.39
CA LYS A 13 -4.42 -34.95 -40.95
C LYS A 13 -5.48 -33.88 -41.21
N ASN A 14 -6.64 -34.25 -41.73
CA ASN A 14 -7.72 -33.30 -41.99
C ASN A 14 -8.29 -32.70 -40.70
N VAL A 15 -8.52 -33.52 -39.68
CA VAL A 15 -9.00 -33.04 -38.38
C VAL A 15 -7.93 -32.19 -37.68
N MET A 16 -6.65 -32.58 -37.75
CA MET A 16 -5.58 -31.78 -37.16
C MET A 16 -5.32 -30.47 -37.89
N GLY A 17 -5.60 -30.40 -39.20
CA GLY A 17 -5.48 -29.17 -39.99
C GLY A 17 -6.53 -28.11 -39.67
N THR A 18 -7.66 -28.49 -39.05
CA THR A 18 -8.75 -27.55 -38.69
C THR A 18 -8.69 -27.10 -37.23
N LEU A 19 -7.88 -27.76 -36.39
CA LEU A 19 -7.74 -27.45 -34.97
C LEU A 19 -6.67 -26.36 -34.75
N ALA A 20 -6.94 -25.42 -33.85
CA ALA A 20 -5.94 -24.46 -33.43
C ALA A 20 -4.88 -25.16 -32.56
N GLN A 21 -3.61 -24.72 -32.68
CA GLN A 21 -2.49 -25.30 -31.93
C GLN A 21 -2.74 -25.34 -30.41
N LYS A 22 -3.37 -24.30 -29.85
CA LYS A 22 -3.74 -24.25 -28.43
C LYS A 22 -4.64 -25.41 -28.01
N ASP A 23 -5.58 -25.81 -28.87
CA ASP A 23 -6.58 -26.84 -28.57
C ASP A 23 -5.99 -28.26 -28.69
N ILE A 24 -4.90 -28.41 -29.45
CA ILE A 24 -4.14 -29.66 -29.58
C ILE A 24 -3.18 -29.84 -28.39
N ILE A 25 -2.58 -28.76 -27.92
CA ILE A 25 -1.55 -28.78 -26.86
C ILE A 25 -2.17 -28.73 -25.46
N ASN A 26 -3.42 -28.27 -25.32
CA ASN A 26 -4.08 -28.08 -24.03
C ASN A 26 -3.88 -29.28 -23.07
N TYR A 27 -3.37 -28.93 -21.89
CA TYR A 27 -3.04 -29.82 -20.78
C TYR A 27 -4.14 -29.80 -19.69
N GLU A 28 -5.06 -28.83 -19.76
CA GLU A 28 -6.07 -28.57 -18.72
C GLU A 28 -7.29 -29.48 -18.81
N ASP A 29 -7.68 -29.94 -20.01
CA ASP A 29 -8.88 -30.77 -20.18
C ASP A 29 -8.62 -32.01 -21.06
N GLY A 30 -8.44 -33.16 -20.41
CA GLY A 30 -8.34 -34.45 -21.08
C GLY A 30 -9.62 -34.85 -21.83
N ALA A 31 -10.79 -34.32 -21.46
CA ALA A 31 -12.05 -34.61 -22.13
C ALA A 31 -12.13 -33.96 -23.52
N ALA A 32 -11.53 -32.77 -23.70
CA ALA A 32 -11.45 -32.12 -25.00
C ALA A 32 -10.67 -32.96 -26.03
N ARG A 33 -9.62 -33.67 -25.60
CA ARG A 33 -8.88 -34.61 -26.45
C ARG A 33 -9.73 -35.82 -26.84
N ASN A 34 -10.56 -36.33 -25.94
CA ASN A 34 -11.46 -37.44 -26.22
C ASN A 34 -12.48 -37.08 -27.30
N ASN A 35 -12.96 -35.84 -27.35
CA ASN A 35 -13.86 -35.38 -28.41
C ASN A 35 -13.17 -35.38 -29.79
N ILE A 36 -11.89 -34.99 -29.85
CA ILE A 36 -11.09 -35.04 -31.08
C ILE A 36 -10.88 -36.49 -31.52
N TYR A 37 -10.51 -37.39 -30.60
CA TYR A 37 -10.34 -38.81 -30.90
C TYR A 37 -11.64 -39.47 -31.35
N ALA A 38 -12.77 -39.15 -30.71
CA ALA A 38 -14.09 -39.65 -31.11
C ALA A 38 -14.47 -39.16 -32.52
N GLY A 39 -14.20 -37.89 -32.84
CA GLY A 39 -14.43 -37.33 -34.17
C GLY A 39 -13.58 -38.01 -35.25
N ILE A 40 -12.31 -38.29 -34.98
CA ILE A 40 -11.42 -39.01 -35.90
C ILE A 40 -11.89 -40.46 -36.05
N ALA A 41 -12.20 -41.16 -34.96
CA ALA A 41 -12.68 -42.53 -34.97
C ALA A 41 -13.97 -42.69 -35.77
N ALA A 42 -14.93 -41.77 -35.62
CA ALA A 42 -16.17 -41.77 -36.39
C ALA A 42 -15.93 -41.61 -37.90
N ASN A 43 -15.05 -40.69 -38.31
CA ASN A 43 -14.69 -40.49 -39.71
C ASN A 43 -13.99 -41.71 -40.32
N VAL A 44 -13.04 -42.31 -39.59
CA VAL A 44 -12.35 -43.52 -40.05
C VAL A 44 -13.33 -44.70 -40.13
N SER A 45 -14.18 -44.89 -39.13
CA SER A 45 -15.17 -45.97 -39.07
C SER A 45 -16.16 -45.90 -40.25
N ALA A 46 -16.67 -44.71 -40.57
CA ALA A 46 -17.60 -44.52 -41.69
C ALA A 46 -17.00 -44.95 -43.04
N ILE A 47 -15.71 -44.68 -43.28
CA ILE A 47 -15.06 -45.07 -44.53
C ILE A 47 -14.62 -46.54 -44.50
N ALA A 48 -14.21 -47.06 -43.32
CA ALA A 48 -13.81 -48.44 -43.12
C ALA A 48 -14.97 -49.44 -43.26
N GLN A 49 -16.22 -49.02 -42.97
CA GLN A 49 -17.43 -49.82 -43.18
C GLN A 49 -17.61 -50.28 -44.63
N ASN A 50 -17.23 -49.44 -45.62
CA ASN A 50 -17.26 -49.81 -47.04
C ASN A 50 -16.33 -50.98 -47.39
N TYR A 51 -15.41 -51.31 -46.49
CA TYR A 51 -14.48 -52.43 -46.61
C TYR A 51 -14.79 -53.58 -45.63
N GLY A 52 -15.92 -53.51 -44.91
CA GLY A 52 -16.32 -54.50 -43.91
C GLY A 52 -15.47 -54.47 -42.62
N ILE A 53 -14.76 -53.37 -42.35
CA ILE A 53 -13.87 -53.22 -41.20
C ILE A 53 -14.56 -52.41 -40.11
N HIS A 54 -14.56 -52.92 -38.87
CA HIS A 54 -15.07 -52.21 -37.70
C HIS A 54 -13.93 -51.58 -36.89
N VAL A 55 -14.00 -50.26 -36.69
CA VAL A 55 -12.98 -49.50 -35.94
C VAL A 55 -13.48 -49.26 -34.53
N VAL A 56 -12.76 -49.80 -33.53
CA VAL A 56 -13.13 -49.70 -32.11
C VAL A 56 -12.64 -48.41 -31.48
N ASP A 57 -11.40 -48.00 -31.75
CA ASP A 57 -10.81 -46.77 -31.21
C ASP A 57 -9.63 -46.27 -32.08
N VAL A 58 -9.39 -44.96 -32.08
CA VAL A 58 -8.27 -44.32 -32.76
C VAL A 58 -7.58 -43.38 -31.78
N LYS A 59 -6.32 -43.68 -31.45
CA LYS A 59 -5.50 -42.84 -30.55
C LYS A 59 -4.21 -42.40 -31.23
N ILE A 60 -3.79 -41.18 -30.92
CA ILE A 60 -2.51 -40.63 -31.35
C ILE A 60 -1.45 -41.06 -30.35
N LYS A 61 -0.44 -41.80 -30.82
CA LYS A 61 0.66 -42.25 -29.96
C LYS A 61 1.66 -41.14 -29.65
N ARG A 62 1.96 -40.26 -30.61
CA ARG A 62 2.97 -39.21 -30.50
C ARG A 62 2.65 -38.07 -31.46
N PHE A 63 2.76 -36.85 -30.96
CA PHE A 63 2.60 -35.62 -31.74
C PHE A 63 3.75 -34.71 -31.33
N ASP A 64 4.82 -34.78 -32.11
CA ASP A 64 5.98 -33.91 -31.89
C ASP A 64 5.97 -32.81 -32.92
N LEU A 65 6.39 -31.63 -32.51
CA LEU A 65 6.74 -30.57 -33.43
C LEU A 65 8.11 -30.94 -34.05
N PRO A 66 8.39 -30.54 -35.31
CA PRO A 66 9.75 -30.64 -35.82
C PRO A 66 10.71 -29.88 -34.89
N GLU A 67 11.87 -30.45 -34.54
CA GLU A 67 12.84 -29.86 -33.58
C GLU A 67 13.16 -28.38 -33.87
N ALA A 68 13.20 -28.00 -35.16
CA ALA A 68 13.44 -26.63 -35.59
C ALA A 68 12.39 -25.62 -35.08
N ASN A 69 11.14 -26.05 -34.89
CA ASN A 69 10.05 -25.20 -34.41
C ASN A 69 9.93 -25.21 -32.88
N GLU A 70 10.41 -26.27 -32.21
CA GLU A 70 10.34 -26.38 -30.75
C GLU A 70 11.15 -25.30 -30.05
N GLN A 71 12.37 -25.04 -30.52
CA GLN A 71 13.24 -24.00 -29.95
C GLN A 71 12.61 -22.60 -30.07
N ALA A 72 12.01 -22.29 -31.21
CA ALA A 72 11.36 -21.00 -31.45
C ALA A 72 10.13 -20.80 -30.54
N VAL A 73 9.32 -21.84 -30.37
CA VAL A 73 8.14 -21.80 -29.48
C VAL A 73 8.59 -21.70 -28.02
N TYR A 74 9.63 -22.42 -27.60
CA TYR A 74 10.17 -22.34 -26.24
C TYR A 74 10.72 -20.96 -25.91
N ALA A 75 11.52 -20.38 -26.82
CA ALA A 75 12.03 -19.03 -26.66
C ALA A 75 10.90 -17.99 -26.55
N ARG A 76 9.85 -18.13 -27.36
CA ARG A 76 8.65 -17.29 -27.28
C ARG A 76 7.94 -17.43 -25.93
N MET A 77 7.73 -18.66 -25.45
CA MET A 77 7.10 -18.90 -24.15
C MET A 77 7.90 -18.29 -22.99
N ILE A 78 9.24 -18.37 -23.03
CA ILE A 78 10.09 -17.71 -22.02
C ILE A 78 9.89 -16.20 -22.06
N SER A 79 9.92 -15.60 -23.25
CA SER A 79 9.72 -14.16 -23.42
C SER A 79 8.34 -13.71 -22.90
N GLU A 80 7.28 -14.45 -23.27
CA GLU A 80 5.92 -14.15 -22.82
C GLU A 80 5.81 -14.30 -21.29
N ARG A 81 6.41 -15.33 -20.69
CA ARG A 81 6.46 -15.49 -19.23
C ARG A 81 7.20 -14.34 -18.53
N ASN A 82 8.34 -13.93 -19.07
CA ASN A 82 9.11 -12.82 -18.51
C ASN A 82 8.30 -11.51 -18.58
N GLN A 83 7.65 -11.25 -19.71
CA GLN A 83 6.79 -10.07 -19.87
C GLN A 83 5.61 -10.08 -18.90
N ILE A 84 4.98 -11.24 -18.68
CA ILE A 84 3.90 -11.40 -17.70
C ILE A 84 4.43 -11.15 -16.28
N ALA A 85 5.60 -11.69 -15.92
CA ALA A 85 6.20 -11.51 -14.61
C ALA A 85 6.58 -10.03 -14.35
N GLU A 86 7.17 -9.35 -15.34
CA GLU A 86 7.48 -7.92 -15.26
C GLU A 86 6.22 -7.09 -15.10
N LYS A 87 5.15 -7.42 -15.83
CA LYS A 87 3.86 -6.75 -15.68
C LYS A 87 3.31 -6.91 -14.26
N TYR A 88 3.30 -8.12 -13.71
CA TYR A 88 2.84 -8.35 -12.33
C TYR A 88 3.69 -7.62 -11.29
N ALA A 89 5.02 -7.56 -11.50
CA ALA A 89 5.90 -6.81 -10.63
C ALA A 89 5.63 -5.29 -10.69
N ALA A 90 5.42 -4.75 -11.90
CA ALA A 90 5.09 -3.35 -12.10
C ALA A 90 3.72 -2.98 -11.49
N ASP A 91 2.70 -3.80 -11.73
CA ASP A 91 1.35 -3.61 -11.17
C ASP A 91 1.40 -3.65 -9.63
N GLY A 92 2.14 -4.60 -9.05
CA GLY A 92 2.33 -4.70 -7.60
C GLY A 92 3.08 -3.50 -7.00
N GLN A 93 4.10 -3.00 -7.68
CA GLN A 93 4.82 -1.79 -7.25
C GLN A 93 3.96 -0.54 -7.34
N PHE A 94 3.17 -0.42 -8.42
CA PHE A 94 2.23 0.68 -8.61
C PHE A 94 1.20 0.73 -7.49
N GLU A 95 0.52 -0.39 -7.22
CA GLU A 95 -0.48 -0.46 -6.16
C GLU A 95 0.13 -0.17 -4.78
N ALA A 96 1.31 -0.73 -4.49
CA ALA A 96 2.03 -0.45 -3.26
C ALA A 96 2.40 1.04 -3.12
N SER A 97 2.74 1.72 -4.22
CA SER A 97 3.01 3.15 -4.20
C SER A 97 1.76 3.98 -3.93
N ILE A 98 0.61 3.61 -4.49
CA ILE A 98 -0.66 4.28 -4.23
C ILE A 98 -1.01 4.18 -2.75
N ILE A 99 -0.93 2.98 -2.18
CA ILE A 99 -1.23 2.74 -0.76
C ILE A 99 -0.28 3.55 0.14
N ARG A 100 1.03 3.52 -0.12
CA ARG A 100 1.99 4.31 0.68
C ARG A 100 1.71 5.80 0.63
N ASN A 101 1.49 6.35 -0.57
CA ASN A 101 1.22 7.78 -0.74
C ASN A 101 -0.07 8.20 -0.02
N ASP A 102 -1.11 7.37 -0.07
CA ASP A 102 -2.36 7.66 0.63
C ASP A 102 -2.18 7.60 2.16
N VAL A 103 -1.47 6.59 2.67
CA VAL A 103 -1.13 6.48 4.10
C VAL A 103 -0.30 7.68 4.54
N ASP A 104 0.75 8.06 3.80
CA ASP A 104 1.59 9.20 4.14
C ASP A 104 0.79 10.51 4.17
N LYS A 105 -0.15 10.69 3.24
CA LYS A 105 -1.08 11.82 3.25
C LYS A 105 -1.96 11.80 4.49
N GLN A 106 -2.56 10.66 4.83
CA GLN A 106 -3.43 10.54 6.01
C GLN A 106 -2.66 10.80 7.31
N VAL A 107 -1.44 10.26 7.43
CA VAL A 107 -0.55 10.49 8.59
C VAL A 107 -0.23 11.97 8.72
N ASN A 108 0.14 12.64 7.62
CA ASN A 108 0.43 14.07 7.65
C ASN A 108 -0.78 14.90 8.08
N ILE A 109 -1.97 14.60 7.58
CA ILE A 109 -3.21 15.26 7.99
C ILE A 109 -3.48 15.03 9.47
N LEU A 110 -3.36 13.79 9.94
CA LEU A 110 -3.60 13.43 11.34
C LEU A 110 -2.65 14.15 12.29
N VAL A 111 -1.35 14.14 11.99
CA VAL A 111 -0.32 14.83 12.79
C VAL A 111 -0.54 16.34 12.76
N SER A 112 -0.90 16.91 11.62
CA SER A 112 -1.18 18.35 11.50
C SER A 112 -2.40 18.75 12.33
N ASN A 113 -3.49 17.97 12.26
CA ASN A 113 -4.69 18.20 13.05
C ASN A 113 -4.41 18.05 14.56
N ALA A 114 -3.65 17.02 14.96
CA ALA A 114 -3.27 16.82 16.34
C ALA A 114 -2.43 17.99 16.89
N ARG A 115 -1.50 18.51 16.08
CA ARG A 115 -0.71 19.70 16.46
C ARG A 115 -1.56 20.97 16.55
N ALA A 116 -2.50 21.14 15.61
CA ALA A 116 -3.41 22.29 15.64
C ALA A 116 -4.31 22.26 16.88
N GLU A 117 -4.86 21.08 17.23
CA GLU A 117 -5.69 20.92 18.42
C GLU A 117 -4.87 21.13 19.71
N ALA A 118 -3.64 20.61 19.77
CA ALA A 118 -2.76 20.83 20.91
C ALA A 118 -2.45 22.33 21.10
N ALA A 119 -2.07 23.04 20.02
CA ALA A 119 -1.79 24.46 20.08
C ALA A 119 -3.03 25.29 20.49
N LYS A 120 -4.22 24.87 20.05
CA LYS A 120 -5.48 25.49 20.45
C LYS A 120 -5.74 25.29 21.95
N LEU A 121 -5.56 24.07 22.46
CA LEU A 121 -5.73 23.75 23.89
C LEU A 121 -4.74 24.53 24.77
N GLU A 122 -3.48 24.64 24.34
CA GLU A 122 -2.47 25.47 25.01
C GLU A 122 -2.88 26.95 25.04
N ALA A 123 -3.36 27.49 23.92
CA ALA A 123 -3.83 28.87 23.85
C ALA A 123 -5.07 29.13 24.72
N GLU A 124 -6.02 28.19 24.77
CA GLU A 124 -7.19 28.26 25.67
C GLU A 124 -6.76 28.22 27.14
N GLY A 125 -5.80 27.36 27.49
CA GLY A 125 -5.23 27.29 28.84
C GLY A 125 -4.51 28.58 29.24
N GLU A 126 -3.72 29.16 28.35
CA GLU A 126 -3.04 30.43 28.59
C GLU A 126 -4.02 31.60 28.72
N GLN A 127 -5.06 31.63 27.88
CA GLN A 127 -6.12 32.63 27.96
C GLN A 127 -6.84 32.55 29.32
N GLU A 128 -7.18 31.34 29.76
CA GLU A 128 -7.87 31.13 31.03
C GLU A 128 -6.96 31.44 32.23
N TYR A 129 -5.68 31.08 32.16
CA TYR A 129 -4.67 31.48 33.14
C TYR A 129 -4.57 33.00 33.27
N MET A 130 -4.48 33.70 32.14
CA MET A 130 -4.41 35.17 32.12
C MET A 130 -5.70 35.82 32.63
N ARG A 131 -6.87 35.25 32.33
CA ARG A 131 -8.16 35.70 32.87
C ARG A 131 -8.19 35.57 34.40
N LEU A 132 -7.83 34.40 34.93
CA LEU A 132 -7.74 34.15 36.37
C LEU A 132 -6.72 35.06 37.05
N LEU A 133 -5.57 35.29 36.41
CA LEU A 133 -4.53 36.20 36.91
C LEU A 133 -5.07 37.63 36.99
N ALA A 134 -5.72 38.11 35.92
CA ALA A 134 -6.34 39.44 35.92
C ALA A 134 -7.39 39.56 37.03
N GLU A 135 -8.30 38.59 37.17
CA GLU A 135 -9.33 38.57 38.23
C GLU A 135 -8.73 38.52 39.65
N ALA A 136 -7.64 37.78 39.84
CA ALA A 136 -6.96 37.70 41.14
C ALA A 136 -6.36 39.05 41.56
N TYR A 137 -5.91 39.87 40.60
CA TYR A 137 -5.24 41.16 40.81
C TYR A 137 -6.08 42.39 40.45
N ASP A 138 -7.37 42.23 40.13
CA ASP A 138 -8.25 43.31 39.64
C ASP A 138 -8.65 44.34 40.71
N SER A 139 -8.49 44.02 42.01
CA SER A 139 -8.74 44.99 43.08
C SER A 139 -7.50 45.83 43.36
N ALA A 140 -7.65 47.17 43.38
CA ALA A 140 -6.56 48.12 43.65
C ALA A 140 -5.73 47.76 44.90
N GLU A 141 -6.42 47.32 45.96
CA GLU A 141 -5.81 46.89 47.23
C GLU A 141 -4.88 45.67 47.09
N LYS A 142 -5.16 44.75 46.16
CA LYS A 142 -4.33 43.55 45.92
C LYS A 142 -3.17 43.85 45.00
N LYS A 143 -3.34 44.76 44.03
CA LYS A 143 -2.25 45.26 43.19
C LYS A 143 -1.20 46.00 44.03
N ASP A 144 -1.65 46.88 44.92
CA ASP A 144 -0.78 47.59 45.85
C ASP A 144 -0.03 46.61 46.78
N PHE A 145 -0.70 45.55 47.24
CA PHE A 145 -0.08 44.49 48.05
C PHE A 145 0.97 43.68 47.27
N TYR A 146 0.72 43.36 46.00
CA TYR A 146 1.67 42.67 45.13
C TYR A 146 2.92 43.52 44.84
N GLU A 147 2.74 44.79 44.47
CA GLU A 147 3.85 45.72 44.24
C GLU A 147 4.70 45.89 45.52
N PHE A 148 4.05 45.98 46.69
CA PHE A 148 4.74 46.01 47.97
C PHE A 148 5.52 44.71 48.25
N THR A 149 4.93 43.54 48.05
CA THR A 149 5.60 42.25 48.28
C THR A 149 6.79 42.02 47.34
N LEU A 150 6.65 42.37 46.06
CA LEU A 150 7.74 42.32 45.08
C LEU A 150 8.89 43.25 45.47
N SER A 151 8.56 44.45 45.96
CA SER A 151 9.55 45.42 46.43
C SER A 151 10.29 44.94 47.69
N LEU A 152 9.60 44.21 48.59
CA LEU A 152 10.21 43.57 49.76
C LEU A 152 11.13 42.41 49.39
N ASP A 153 10.75 41.56 48.43
CA ASP A 153 11.60 40.47 47.96
C ASP A 153 12.84 40.99 47.22
N ALA A 154 12.69 42.05 46.40
CA ALA A 154 13.82 42.74 45.78
C ALA A 154 14.76 43.36 46.82
N LEU A 155 14.22 43.96 47.89
CA LEU A 155 14.98 44.48 49.02
C LEU A 155 15.73 43.35 49.74
N LYS A 156 15.03 42.26 50.09
CA LYS A 156 15.61 41.09 50.75
C LYS A 156 16.76 40.49 49.94
N ASN A 157 16.57 40.34 48.62
CA ASN A 157 17.61 39.85 47.72
C ASN A 157 18.78 40.82 47.58
N SER A 158 18.50 42.12 47.53
CA SER A 158 19.53 43.15 47.51
C SER A 158 20.36 43.12 48.80
N LEU A 159 19.74 42.83 49.96
CA LEU A 159 20.39 42.72 51.26
C LEU A 159 21.18 41.42 51.49
N LEU A 160 21.18 40.47 50.54
CA LEU A 160 22.05 39.30 50.60
C LEU A 160 23.49 39.69 50.21
N GLY A 161 24.40 39.72 51.19
CA GLY A 161 25.82 40.06 51.02
C GLY A 161 26.36 40.99 52.12
N GLY A 162 27.56 41.58 51.92
CA GLY A 162 28.18 42.54 52.85
C GLY A 162 27.52 43.93 52.86
N GLU A 163 28.21 44.96 53.39
CA GLU A 163 27.68 46.33 53.49
C GLU A 163 27.13 46.86 52.16
N LYS A 164 25.83 47.20 52.14
CA LYS A 164 25.12 47.70 50.97
C LYS A 164 24.32 48.94 51.32
N THR A 165 24.48 49.97 50.50
CA THR A 165 23.70 51.20 50.57
C THR A 165 22.54 51.10 49.58
N ILE A 166 21.31 51.16 50.08
CA ILE A 166 20.11 51.16 49.26
C ILE A 166 19.53 52.58 49.27
N ILE A 167 19.31 53.15 48.08
CA ILE A 167 18.73 54.48 47.91
C ILE A 167 17.24 54.32 47.65
N LEU A 168 16.42 54.74 48.59
CA LEU A 168 14.95 54.73 48.48
C LEU A 168 14.44 56.17 48.37
N GLY A 169 13.53 56.42 47.43
CA GLY A 169 12.84 57.71 47.36
C GLY A 169 11.93 57.90 48.58
N LYS A 170 11.89 59.13 49.14
CA LYS A 170 11.12 59.45 50.37
C LYS A 170 9.61 59.15 50.25
N ASP A 171 9.09 59.10 49.02
CA ASP A 171 7.68 58.86 48.73
C ASP A 171 7.35 57.40 48.44
N SER A 172 8.34 56.49 48.50
CA SER A 172 8.12 55.05 48.34
C SER A 172 7.39 54.45 49.55
N ALA A 173 6.45 53.54 49.30
CA ALA A 173 5.75 52.79 50.35
C ALA A 173 6.72 52.02 51.27
N LEU A 174 7.82 51.48 50.71
CA LEU A 174 8.88 50.83 51.48
C LEU A 174 9.61 51.81 52.42
N ALA A 175 9.94 53.00 51.95
CA ALA A 175 10.62 54.01 52.77
C ALA A 175 9.73 54.40 53.96
N ARG A 176 8.42 54.57 53.74
CA ARG A 176 7.47 54.88 54.82
C ARG A 176 7.35 53.74 55.83
N ALA A 177 7.26 52.49 55.38
CA ALA A 177 7.16 51.31 56.25
C ALA A 177 8.45 51.03 57.04
N LEU A 178 9.62 51.40 56.52
CA LEU A 178 10.92 51.20 57.20
C LEU A 178 11.32 52.37 58.11
N LEU A 179 10.88 53.59 57.80
CA LEU A 179 11.17 54.80 58.60
C LEU A 179 10.17 55.02 59.74
N ASN A 180 8.96 54.47 59.65
CA ASN A 180 7.95 54.43 60.71
C ASN A 180 7.43 52.98 60.83
N PRO A 181 7.99 52.17 61.74
CA PRO A 181 7.58 50.77 61.94
C PRO A 181 6.19 50.63 62.56
#